data_AF-A0A930M8S2-F1
#
_entry.id   AF-A0A930M8S2-F1
#
_cell.length_a   1.000
_cell.length_b   1.000
_cell.length_c   1.000
_cell.angle_alpha   90.00
_cell.angle_beta   90.00
_cell.angle_gamma   90.00
#
_symmetry.space_group_name_H-M   'P 1'
#
loop_
_entity.id
_entity.type
_entity.pdbx_description
1 polymer ?
#
loop_
_entity_poly.entity_id
_entity_poly.type
_entity_poly.pdbx_seq_one_letter_code
_entity_poly.pdbx_strand_id
1 'polypeptide(L)'
;MGDESMTSEEEKKRRQAAAAATEAGKSVNESLRALGETYQKPSAYTGNRKLYDSPRAKVLAKSEAFKGGEVHDPYTEKQLVLRKQDAKLQYGEQWQEHLAEADHTIPIERVHETYKDDAWVTNENLRDAANSDENIRVTSRKVNNAKRSRTNEELVDDAAYLEDKGIRIDEKGKARARSDSEKAREHIDEKIHRDKVQNVADGFHRAGTQTAIQAGGVTAALSTMDNMAAVIRGDKTPAEALKDIAADTGGAAATGYVIGGGVSVVAHTLSTSSSPFVQNLVKSNVPGKVVTAVM
;
A
#
# COMPACT_ATOMS: atom_id res chain seq x y z
N MET A 1 -8.94 -37.06 -51.72
CA MET A 1 -9.89 -36.00 -51.31
C MET A 1 -10.17 -35.93 -49.80
N GLY A 2 -9.88 -36.96 -48.98
CA GLY A 2 -10.03 -36.87 -47.51
C GLY A 2 -8.80 -36.35 -46.73
N ASP A 3 -7.60 -36.41 -47.33
CA ASP A 3 -6.35 -36.02 -46.67
C ASP A 3 -6.11 -34.49 -46.70
N GLU A 4 -6.40 -33.84 -47.84
CA GLU A 4 -6.29 -32.37 -48.01
C GLU A 4 -7.30 -31.56 -47.16
N SER A 5 -8.47 -32.13 -46.81
CA SER A 5 -9.47 -31.46 -45.98
C SER A 5 -9.12 -31.50 -44.48
N MET A 6 -8.45 -32.57 -44.03
CA MET A 6 -7.98 -32.72 -42.65
C MET A 6 -6.84 -31.74 -42.35
N THR A 7 -5.90 -31.58 -43.29
CA THR A 7 -4.78 -30.63 -43.17
C THR A 7 -5.25 -29.17 -43.11
N SER A 8 -6.34 -28.83 -43.80
CA SER A 8 -6.91 -27.47 -43.83
C SER A 8 -7.57 -27.06 -42.49
N GLU A 9 -8.31 -27.96 -41.84
CA GLU A 9 -8.93 -27.70 -40.53
C GLU A 9 -7.89 -27.63 -39.40
N GLU A 10 -6.83 -28.44 -39.44
CA GLU A 10 -5.71 -28.33 -38.50
C GLU A 10 -4.95 -27.00 -38.66
N GLU A 11 -4.70 -26.56 -39.90
CA GLU A 11 -4.02 -25.30 -40.16
C GLU A 11 -4.87 -24.10 -39.70
N LYS A 12 -6.19 -24.15 -39.90
CA LYS A 12 -7.13 -23.14 -39.40
C LYS A 12 -7.15 -23.08 -37.87
N LYS A 13 -7.17 -24.23 -37.19
CA LYS A 13 -7.08 -24.30 -35.72
C LYS A 13 -5.76 -23.74 -35.20
N ARG A 14 -4.64 -24.05 -35.85
CA ARG A 14 -3.32 -23.50 -35.51
C ARG A 14 -3.29 -21.98 -35.66
N ARG A 15 -3.83 -21.44 -36.75
CA ARG A 15 -3.93 -19.99 -36.97
C ARG A 15 -4.81 -19.30 -35.92
N GLN A 16 -5.93 -19.91 -35.56
CA GLN A 16 -6.82 -19.40 -34.49
C GLN A 16 -6.13 -19.42 -33.12
N ALA A 17 -5.40 -20.49 -32.80
CA ALA A 17 -4.61 -20.58 -31.57
C ALA A 17 -3.50 -19.52 -31.53
N ALA A 18 -2.75 -19.34 -32.62
CA ALA A 18 -1.71 -18.31 -32.70
C ALA A 18 -2.27 -16.88 -32.57
N ALA A 19 -3.44 -16.61 -33.16
CA ALA A 19 -4.13 -15.33 -33.01
C ALA A 19 -4.59 -15.11 -31.56
N ALA A 20 -5.16 -16.13 -30.92
CA ALA A 20 -5.56 -16.12 -29.52
C ALA A 20 -4.36 -15.86 -28.58
N ALA A 21 -3.21 -16.52 -28.80
CA ALA A 21 -1.98 -16.31 -28.05
C ALA A 21 -1.39 -14.90 -28.22
N THR A 22 -1.47 -14.36 -29.43
CA THR A 22 -1.06 -12.98 -29.72
C THR A 22 -1.94 -11.98 -28.97
N GLU A 23 -3.25 -12.21 -28.95
CA GLU A 23 -4.19 -11.34 -28.25
C GLU A 23 -4.04 -11.41 -26.73
N ALA A 24 -3.84 -12.60 -26.18
CA ALA A 24 -3.50 -12.80 -24.77
C ALA A 24 -2.23 -12.03 -24.37
N GLY A 25 -1.19 -12.08 -25.21
CA GLY A 25 0.03 -11.31 -24.99
C GLY A 25 -0.18 -9.80 -25.00
N LYS A 26 -1.05 -9.27 -25.87
CA LYS A 26 -1.43 -7.85 -25.85
C LYS A 26 -2.21 -7.49 -24.59
N SER A 27 -3.19 -8.33 -24.21
CA SER A 27 -4.01 -8.13 -23.02
C SER A 27 -3.14 -8.01 -21.76
N VAL A 28 -2.11 -8.86 -21.60
CA VAL A 28 -1.16 -8.75 -20.49
C VAL A 28 -0.42 -7.41 -20.48
N ASN A 29 0.02 -6.92 -21.65
CA ASN A 29 0.69 -5.61 -21.72
C ASN A 29 -0.28 -4.46 -21.38
N GLU A 30 -1.55 -4.56 -21.75
CA GLU A 30 -2.59 -3.59 -21.38
C GLU A 30 -2.85 -3.61 -19.87
N SER A 31 -2.99 -4.80 -19.28
CA SER A 31 -3.14 -4.95 -17.84
C SER A 31 -1.94 -4.37 -17.09
N LEU A 32 -0.72 -4.57 -17.58
CA LEU A 32 0.50 -3.99 -16.98
C LEU A 32 0.51 -2.46 -17.02
N ARG A 33 0.01 -1.84 -18.09
CA ARG A 33 -0.13 -0.37 -18.15
C ARG A 33 -1.16 0.12 -17.14
N ALA A 34 -2.33 -0.52 -17.09
CA ALA A 34 -3.38 -0.17 -16.14
C ALA A 34 -2.96 -0.33 -14.68
N LEU A 35 -2.21 -1.40 -14.37
CA LEU A 35 -1.59 -1.60 -13.05
C LEU A 35 -0.56 -0.49 -12.77
N GLY A 36 0.33 -0.21 -13.71
CA GLY A 36 1.32 0.87 -13.59
C GLY A 36 0.69 2.22 -13.26
N GLU A 37 -0.41 2.58 -13.92
CA GLU A 37 -1.17 3.81 -13.66
C GLU A 37 -1.87 3.79 -12.29
N THR A 38 -2.50 2.67 -11.94
CA THR A 38 -3.27 2.52 -10.67
C THR A 38 -2.37 2.63 -9.44
N TYR A 39 -1.19 2.00 -9.48
CA TYR A 39 -0.27 1.91 -8.34
C TYR A 39 0.82 2.98 -8.37
N GLN A 40 0.78 3.92 -9.32
CA GLN A 40 1.73 5.02 -9.41
C GLN A 40 1.62 5.93 -8.19
N LYS A 41 2.77 6.18 -7.56
CA LYS A 41 2.91 7.12 -6.44
C LYS A 41 3.96 8.18 -6.79
N PRO A 42 3.84 9.41 -6.25
CA PRO A 42 4.92 10.39 -6.31
C PRO A 42 6.23 9.81 -5.77
N SER A 43 7.36 10.14 -6.39
CA SER A 43 8.67 9.65 -5.94
C SER A 43 9.15 10.29 -4.64
N ALA A 44 8.55 11.41 -4.23
CA ALA A 44 8.86 12.14 -3.01
C ALA A 44 7.60 12.79 -2.45
N TYR A 45 7.52 12.90 -1.12
CA TYR A 45 6.49 13.68 -0.45
C TYR A 45 6.77 15.18 -0.57
N THR A 46 5.86 15.94 -1.19
CA THR A 46 6.02 17.39 -1.39
C THR A 46 5.02 18.22 -0.57
N GLY A 47 4.51 17.67 0.54
CA GLY A 47 3.47 18.33 1.33
C GLY A 47 2.08 18.30 0.67
N ASN A 48 1.84 17.36 -0.25
CA ASN A 48 0.60 17.15 -0.98
C ASN A 48 -0.54 16.59 -0.11
N ARG A 49 -0.96 17.36 0.90
CA ARG A 49 -1.99 16.97 1.88
C ARG A 49 -3.32 16.54 1.28
N LYS A 50 -3.71 17.06 0.11
CA LYS A 50 -4.94 16.64 -0.57
C LYS A 50 -4.95 15.15 -0.92
N LEU A 51 -3.78 14.56 -1.11
CA LEU A 51 -3.63 13.15 -1.49
C LEU A 51 -3.66 12.22 -0.26
N TYR A 52 -3.14 12.67 0.89
CA TYR A 52 -2.85 11.79 2.01
C TYR A 52 -3.43 12.21 3.37
N ASP A 53 -3.86 13.46 3.56
CA ASP A 53 -4.40 13.96 4.84
C ASP A 53 -5.94 13.89 4.84
N SER A 54 -6.53 13.61 6.01
CA SER A 54 -7.97 13.67 6.26
C SER A 54 -8.27 14.67 7.37
N PRO A 55 -8.65 15.93 7.01
CA PRO A 55 -9.14 16.89 7.99
C PRO A 55 -10.32 16.36 8.81
N ARG A 56 -11.17 15.53 8.18
CA ARG A 56 -12.31 14.89 8.84
C ARG A 56 -11.87 13.96 9.96
N ALA A 57 -10.85 13.13 9.74
CA ALA A 57 -10.37 12.19 10.74
C ALA A 57 -9.82 12.92 11.98
N LYS A 58 -9.06 14.01 11.78
CA LYS A 58 -8.57 14.86 12.87
C LYS A 58 -9.70 15.54 13.67
N VAL A 59 -10.71 16.06 12.98
CA VAL A 59 -11.89 16.66 13.64
C VAL A 59 -12.66 15.60 14.44
N LEU A 60 -12.82 14.40 13.88
CA LEU A 60 -13.48 13.29 14.55
C LEU A 60 -12.72 12.85 15.79
N ALA A 61 -11.41 12.57 15.70
CA ALA A 61 -10.58 12.18 16.83
C ALA A 61 -10.65 13.21 17.97
N LYS A 62 -10.59 14.50 17.64
CA LYS A 62 -10.75 15.57 18.63
C LYS A 62 -12.15 15.59 19.22
N SER A 63 -13.20 15.40 18.42
CA SER A 63 -14.58 15.40 18.92
C SER A 63 -14.87 14.20 19.83
N GLU A 64 -14.41 12.99 19.46
CA GLU A 64 -14.56 11.78 20.27
C GLU A 64 -13.81 11.87 21.59
N ALA A 65 -12.57 12.39 21.59
CA ALA A 65 -11.79 12.55 22.83
C ALA A 65 -12.54 13.38 23.88
N PHE A 66 -13.18 14.48 23.46
CA PHE A 66 -13.90 15.37 24.37
C PHE A 66 -15.32 14.89 24.73
N LYS A 67 -15.84 13.83 24.11
CA LYS A 67 -17.06 13.16 24.60
C LYS A 67 -16.80 12.35 25.87
N GLY A 68 -15.56 11.88 26.06
CA GLY A 68 -15.14 11.09 27.22
C GLY A 68 -14.98 11.89 28.52
N GLY A 69 -15.20 13.20 28.49
CA GLY A 69 -15.04 14.09 29.64
C GLY A 69 -13.73 14.88 29.57
N GLU A 70 -13.02 14.92 30.69
CA GLU A 70 -11.75 15.64 30.80
C GLU A 70 -10.67 14.98 29.93
N VAL A 71 -9.95 15.80 29.16
CA VAL A 71 -8.91 15.35 28.24
C VAL A 71 -7.58 15.92 28.71
N HIS A 72 -6.54 15.09 28.76
CA HIS A 72 -5.17 15.50 29.06
C HIS A 72 -4.25 15.24 27.87
N ASP A 73 -3.22 16.07 27.71
CA ASP A 73 -2.12 15.78 26.81
C ASP A 73 -1.44 14.48 27.27
N PRO A 74 -1.36 13.43 26.43
CA PRO A 74 -0.85 12.13 26.84
C PRO A 74 0.64 12.12 27.20
N TYR A 75 1.38 13.18 26.86
CA TYR A 75 2.83 13.27 27.05
C TYR A 75 3.20 14.28 28.13
N THR A 76 2.42 15.36 28.29
CA THR A 76 2.69 16.38 29.33
C THR A 76 1.70 16.37 30.48
N GLU A 77 0.65 15.53 30.43
CA GLU A 77 -0.44 15.40 31.42
C GLU A 77 -1.24 16.70 31.65
N LYS A 78 -1.05 17.71 30.80
CA LYS A 78 -1.73 19.01 30.90
C LYS A 78 -3.18 18.86 30.47
N GLN A 79 -4.10 19.37 31.26
CA GLN A 79 -5.51 19.39 30.91
C GLN A 79 -5.72 20.21 29.62
N LEU A 80 -6.42 19.63 28.66
CA LEU A 80 -6.71 20.22 27.37
C LEU A 80 -8.14 20.75 27.30
N VAL A 81 -8.31 21.83 26.55
CA VAL A 81 -9.60 22.41 26.20
C VAL A 81 -9.78 22.45 24.68
N LEU A 82 -11.04 22.33 24.26
CA LEU A 82 -11.39 22.19 22.86
C LEU A 82 -11.17 23.50 22.07
N ARG A 83 -11.58 24.63 22.65
CA ARG A 83 -11.66 25.93 21.97
C ARG A 83 -10.49 26.82 22.38
N LYS A 84 -9.95 27.54 21.39
CA LYS A 84 -8.87 28.53 21.58
C LYS A 84 -9.26 29.67 22.50
N GLN A 85 -10.53 30.09 22.48
CA GLN A 85 -11.04 31.15 23.36
C GLN A 85 -10.98 30.71 24.83
N ASP A 86 -11.47 29.51 25.13
CA ASP A 86 -11.42 28.92 26.47
C ASP A 86 -9.98 28.77 26.96
N ALA A 87 -9.08 28.28 26.09
CA ALA A 87 -7.66 28.14 26.42
C ALA A 87 -7.02 29.48 26.81
N LYS A 88 -7.31 30.54 26.05
CA LYS A 88 -6.79 31.89 26.33
C LYS A 88 -7.38 32.49 27.59
N LEU A 89 -8.67 32.27 27.83
CA LEU A 89 -9.36 32.78 29.01
C LEU A 89 -8.84 32.12 30.29
N GLN A 90 -8.65 30.80 30.28
CA GLN A 90 -8.23 30.03 31.45
C GLN A 90 -6.72 30.09 31.71
N TYR A 91 -5.90 30.05 30.66
CA TYR A 91 -4.45 29.85 30.80
C TYR A 91 -3.58 31.03 30.31
N GLY A 92 -4.20 32.12 29.84
CA GLY A 92 -3.49 33.33 29.44
C GLY A 92 -2.40 33.06 28.40
N GLU A 93 -1.16 33.43 28.70
CA GLU A 93 0.00 33.25 27.82
C GLU A 93 0.32 31.77 27.54
N GLN A 94 -0.02 30.86 28.45
CA GLN A 94 0.23 29.42 28.34
C GLN A 94 -0.85 28.69 27.53
N TRP A 95 -1.80 29.38 26.90
CA TRP A 95 -2.93 28.78 26.18
C TRP A 95 -2.57 27.69 25.16
N GLN A 96 -1.37 27.75 24.56
CA GLN A 96 -0.92 26.74 23.58
C GLN A 96 -0.62 25.38 24.22
N GLU A 97 -0.33 25.36 25.52
CA GLU A 97 -0.08 24.14 26.30
C GLU A 97 -1.39 23.41 26.63
N HIS A 98 -2.52 24.10 26.48
CA HIS A 98 -3.84 23.62 26.87
C HIS A 98 -4.83 23.56 25.69
N LEU A 99 -4.53 24.16 24.53
CA LEU A 99 -5.40 24.00 23.36
C LEU A 99 -5.16 22.62 22.73
N ALA A 100 -6.20 21.78 22.68
CA ALA A 100 -6.14 20.51 21.97
C ALA A 100 -5.97 20.68 20.45
N GLU A 101 -5.10 19.87 19.85
CA GLU A 101 -4.99 19.63 18.42
C GLU A 101 -4.92 18.11 18.18
N ALA A 102 -5.54 17.64 17.11
CA ALA A 102 -5.41 16.26 16.66
C ALA A 102 -4.48 16.25 15.45
N ASP A 103 -3.46 15.41 15.49
CA ASP A 103 -2.55 15.20 14.36
C ASP A 103 -1.96 13.79 14.38
N HIS A 104 -1.14 13.51 13.38
CA HIS A 104 -0.60 12.18 13.14
C HIS A 104 0.54 11.83 14.10
N THR A 105 0.44 10.65 14.73
CA THR A 105 1.51 10.04 15.54
C THR A 105 2.72 9.73 14.67
N ILE A 106 2.55 8.92 13.62
CA ILE A 106 3.50 8.74 12.53
C ILE A 106 3.19 9.76 11.44
N PRO A 107 4.11 10.71 11.15
CA PRO A 107 3.88 11.72 10.13
C PRO A 107 3.57 11.10 8.77
N ILE A 108 2.62 11.69 8.03
CA ILE A 108 2.25 11.25 6.67
C ILE A 108 3.48 11.09 5.77
N GLU A 109 4.43 12.01 5.86
CA GLU A 109 5.71 11.96 5.12
C GLU A 109 6.45 10.64 5.38
N ARG A 110 6.52 10.17 6.63
CA ARG A 110 7.19 8.92 6.98
C ARG A 110 6.44 7.70 6.44
N VAL A 111 5.11 7.73 6.48
CA VAL A 111 4.27 6.67 5.88
C VAL A 111 4.51 6.61 4.37
N HIS A 112 4.50 7.76 3.69
CA HIS A 112 4.80 7.84 2.27
C HIS A 112 6.20 7.29 1.95
N GLU A 113 7.24 7.80 2.59
CA GLU A 113 8.62 7.38 2.31
C GLU A 113 8.85 5.89 2.56
N THR A 114 8.15 5.29 3.53
CA THR A 114 8.24 3.85 3.81
C THR A 114 7.65 2.99 2.69
N TYR A 115 6.58 3.45 2.06
CA TYR A 115 5.75 2.62 1.16
C TYR A 115 5.68 3.12 -0.30
N LYS A 116 6.35 4.24 -0.63
CA LYS A 116 6.30 4.86 -1.98
C LYS A 116 6.82 3.96 -3.11
N ASP A 117 7.70 3.01 -2.80
CA ASP A 117 8.29 2.11 -3.80
C ASP A 117 7.58 0.75 -3.86
N ASP A 118 6.53 0.56 -3.05
CA ASP A 118 5.76 -0.68 -3.05
C ASP A 118 4.90 -0.82 -4.31
N ALA A 119 5.02 -1.94 -5.01
CA ALA A 119 4.30 -2.18 -6.28
C ALA A 119 2.78 -2.30 -6.09
N TRP A 120 2.30 -2.70 -4.91
CA TRP A 120 0.91 -3.09 -4.67
C TRP A 120 0.20 -2.21 -3.65
N VAL A 121 0.77 -1.06 -3.31
CA VAL A 121 0.14 -0.04 -2.46
C VAL A 121 -0.30 1.14 -3.32
N THR A 122 -1.54 1.58 -3.19
CA THR A 122 -2.03 2.80 -3.87
C THR A 122 -1.88 4.02 -2.97
N ASN A 123 -2.05 5.22 -3.55
CA ASN A 123 -2.14 6.45 -2.74
C ASN A 123 -3.33 6.43 -1.77
N GLU A 124 -4.43 5.76 -2.14
CA GLU A 124 -5.61 5.60 -1.29
C GLU A 124 -5.29 4.71 -0.08
N ASN A 125 -4.58 3.59 -0.27
CA ASN A 125 -4.14 2.74 0.85
C ASN A 125 -3.25 3.53 1.83
N LEU A 126 -2.30 4.34 1.32
CA LEU A 126 -1.46 5.20 2.17
C LEU A 126 -2.29 6.22 2.95
N ARG A 127 -3.25 6.86 2.28
CA ARG A 127 -4.16 7.81 2.92
C ARG A 127 -4.97 7.12 4.01
N ASP A 128 -5.55 5.97 3.72
CA ASP A 128 -6.43 5.27 4.66
C ASP A 128 -5.66 4.70 5.85
N ALA A 129 -4.43 4.23 5.65
CA ALA A 129 -3.56 3.78 6.74
C ALA A 129 -3.06 4.97 7.58
N ALA A 130 -2.61 6.05 6.94
CA ALA A 130 -2.12 7.22 7.66
C ALA A 130 -3.22 7.87 8.52
N ASN A 131 -4.49 7.85 8.08
CA ASN A 131 -5.59 8.50 8.81
C ASN A 131 -6.38 7.53 9.72
N SER A 132 -5.78 6.40 10.14
CA SER A 132 -6.41 5.51 11.12
C SER A 132 -6.51 6.16 12.50
N ASP A 133 -7.42 5.66 13.34
CA ASP A 133 -7.63 6.18 14.69
C ASP A 133 -6.38 6.00 15.58
N GLU A 134 -5.64 4.91 15.36
CA GLU A 134 -4.37 4.60 16.03
C GLU A 134 -3.27 5.59 15.66
N ASN A 135 -3.30 6.12 14.44
CA ASN A 135 -2.31 7.08 13.97
C ASN A 135 -2.72 8.54 14.22
N ILE A 136 -3.89 8.84 14.78
CA ILE A 136 -4.31 10.20 15.12
C ILE A 136 -4.37 10.36 16.63
N ARG A 137 -3.59 11.30 17.17
CA ARG A 137 -3.55 11.60 18.61
C ARG A 137 -3.93 13.04 18.89
N VAL A 138 -4.75 13.22 19.92
CA VAL A 138 -5.04 14.54 20.50
C VAL A 138 -3.92 14.91 21.47
N THR A 139 -3.22 16.00 21.20
CA THR A 139 -2.15 16.56 22.03
C THR A 139 -2.35 18.07 22.18
N SER A 140 -1.57 18.71 23.04
CA SER A 140 -1.52 20.17 23.10
C SER A 140 -0.95 20.75 21.81
N ARG A 141 -1.46 21.93 21.43
CA ARG A 141 -0.94 22.71 20.30
C ARG A 141 0.57 22.93 20.41
N LYS A 142 1.11 23.10 21.62
CA LYS A 142 2.54 23.31 21.84
C LYS A 142 3.34 22.08 21.43
N VAL A 143 2.96 20.89 21.91
CA VAL A 143 3.59 19.61 21.54
C VAL A 143 3.45 19.36 20.04
N ASN A 144 2.23 19.48 19.49
CA ASN A 144 1.98 19.23 18.08
C ASN A 144 2.85 20.10 17.15
N ASN A 145 2.95 21.40 17.43
CA ASN A 145 3.76 22.33 16.64
C ASN A 145 5.28 22.12 16.78
N ALA A 146 5.73 21.55 17.90
CA ALA A 146 7.13 21.20 18.10
C ALA A 146 7.50 19.90 17.36
N LYS A 147 6.58 18.94 17.31
CA LYS A 147 6.73 17.67 16.59
C LYS A 147 6.85 17.88 15.07
N ARG A 148 5.87 18.53 14.44
CA ARG A 148 5.82 18.68 12.97
C ARG A 148 6.02 17.34 12.23
N SER A 149 7.01 17.25 11.35
CA SER A 149 7.39 16.03 10.61
C SER A 149 8.30 15.08 11.39
N ARG A 150 8.65 15.41 12.64
CA ARG A 150 9.35 14.49 13.53
C ARG A 150 8.43 13.35 13.95
N THR A 151 9.02 12.19 14.15
CA THR A 151 8.42 11.09 14.92
C THR A 151 8.35 11.47 16.40
N ASN A 152 7.62 10.69 17.21
CA ASN A 152 7.63 10.93 18.66
C ASN A 152 9.01 10.67 19.24
N GLU A 153 9.73 9.63 18.77
CA GLU A 153 11.10 9.31 19.16
C GLU A 153 12.04 10.49 18.91
N GLU A 154 12.04 11.03 17.68
CA GLU A 154 12.83 12.20 17.30
C GLU A 154 12.49 13.48 18.09
N LEU A 155 11.31 13.53 18.73
CA LEU A 155 10.93 14.62 19.63
C LEU A 155 11.38 14.35 21.06
N VAL A 156 11.12 13.15 21.60
CA VAL A 156 11.33 12.85 23.03
C VAL A 156 12.77 12.52 23.38
N ASP A 157 13.57 12.11 22.40
CA ASP A 157 15.00 11.83 22.57
C ASP A 157 15.86 13.11 22.46
N ASP A 158 15.32 14.19 21.92
CA ASP A 158 16.00 15.47 21.73
C ASP A 158 15.72 16.42 22.92
N ALA A 159 16.37 16.14 24.06
CA ALA A 159 16.16 16.88 25.30
C ALA A 159 16.46 18.39 25.17
N ALA A 160 17.51 18.74 24.44
CA ALA A 160 17.87 20.15 24.20
C ALA A 160 16.80 20.87 23.39
N TYR A 161 16.21 20.22 22.38
CA TYR A 161 15.11 20.78 21.61
C TYR A 161 13.83 20.92 22.44
N LEU A 162 13.51 19.95 23.31
CA LEU A 162 12.39 20.07 24.23
C LEU A 162 12.56 21.26 25.19
N GLU A 163 13.77 21.46 25.71
CA GLU A 163 14.11 22.59 26.56
C GLU A 163 13.96 23.93 25.81
N ASP A 164 14.52 24.05 24.60
CA ASP A 164 14.38 25.22 23.73
C ASP A 164 12.90 25.55 23.45
N LYS A 165 12.08 24.52 23.26
CA LYS A 165 10.63 24.68 23.05
C LYS A 165 9.85 24.89 24.35
N GLY A 166 10.49 24.80 25.51
CA GLY A 166 9.85 24.88 26.82
C GLY A 166 8.80 23.79 27.04
N ILE A 167 9.06 22.58 26.54
CA ILE A 167 8.19 21.41 26.67
C ILE A 167 8.82 20.47 27.70
N ARG A 168 8.05 20.10 28.72
CA ARG A 168 8.48 19.14 29.75
C ARG A 168 7.69 17.85 29.58
N ILE A 169 8.39 16.76 29.32
CA ILE A 169 7.85 15.40 29.19
C ILE A 169 8.67 14.53 30.15
N ASP A 170 8.00 13.91 31.13
CA ASP A 170 8.65 12.99 32.06
C ASP A 170 8.85 11.61 31.43
N GLU A 171 9.54 10.70 32.12
CA GLU A 171 9.85 9.37 31.57
C GLU A 171 8.58 8.56 31.23
N LYS A 172 7.48 8.76 31.95
CA LYS A 172 6.19 8.12 31.66
C LYS A 172 5.60 8.66 30.35
N GLY A 173 5.62 9.98 30.14
CA GLY A 173 5.19 10.64 28.91
C GLY A 173 6.05 10.25 27.71
N LYS A 174 7.38 10.13 27.89
CA LYS A 174 8.28 9.64 26.83
C LYS A 174 7.98 8.19 26.48
N ALA A 175 7.81 7.31 27.48
CA ALA A 175 7.42 5.92 27.27
C ALA A 175 6.06 5.82 26.54
N ARG A 176 5.10 6.68 26.89
CA ARG A 176 3.81 6.74 26.21
C ARG A 176 3.94 7.18 24.76
N ALA A 177 4.76 8.18 24.47
CA ALA A 177 5.00 8.66 23.11
C ALA A 177 5.61 7.59 22.20
N ARG A 178 6.54 6.77 22.73
CA ARG A 178 7.10 5.61 22.03
C ARG A 178 6.07 4.51 21.82
N SER A 179 5.32 4.15 22.86
CA SER A 179 4.26 3.12 22.76
C SER A 179 3.14 3.52 21.78
N ASP A 180 2.76 4.80 21.74
CA ASP A 180 1.80 5.30 20.76
C ASP A 180 2.33 5.14 19.33
N SER A 181 3.63 5.40 19.10
CA SER A 181 4.25 5.26 17.78
C SER A 181 4.40 3.81 17.35
N GLU A 182 4.77 2.93 18.27
CA GLU A 182 4.83 1.49 18.03
C GLU A 182 3.46 0.96 17.58
N LYS A 183 2.40 1.26 18.34
CA LYS A 183 1.02 0.85 18.01
C LYS A 183 0.54 1.43 16.68
N ALA A 184 0.82 2.70 16.43
CA ALA A 184 0.44 3.34 15.18
C ALA A 184 1.18 2.69 13.98
N ARG A 185 2.46 2.38 14.14
CA ARG A 185 3.27 1.71 13.11
C ARG A 185 2.77 0.29 12.87
N GLU A 186 2.59 -0.52 13.91
CA GLU A 186 2.03 -1.87 13.79
C GLU A 186 0.69 -1.86 13.05
N HIS A 187 -0.22 -0.95 13.41
CA HIS A 187 -1.51 -0.84 12.75
C HIS A 187 -1.38 -0.45 11.27
N ILE A 188 -0.54 0.54 10.96
CA ILE A 188 -0.28 0.97 9.57
C ILE A 188 0.28 -0.20 8.77
N ASP A 189 1.29 -0.89 9.30
CA ASP A 189 1.97 -1.98 8.62
C ASP A 189 1.01 -3.15 8.36
N GLU A 190 0.20 -3.53 9.35
CA GLU A 190 -0.83 -4.55 9.20
C GLU A 190 -1.90 -4.17 8.16
N LYS A 191 -2.35 -2.91 8.18
CA LYS A 191 -3.38 -2.44 7.24
C LYS A 191 -2.83 -2.42 5.81
N ILE A 192 -1.65 -1.85 5.61
CA ILE A 192 -0.97 -1.85 4.32
C ILE A 192 -0.72 -3.27 3.83
N HIS A 193 -0.32 -4.19 4.72
CA HIS A 193 -0.15 -5.59 4.36
C HIS A 193 -1.44 -6.24 3.84
N ARG A 194 -2.57 -6.05 4.53
CA ARG A 194 -3.87 -6.57 4.09
C ARG A 194 -4.28 -5.97 2.74
N ASP A 195 -4.14 -4.65 2.60
CA ASP A 195 -4.46 -3.94 1.36
C ASP A 195 -3.60 -4.43 0.18
N LYS A 196 -2.31 -4.67 0.39
CA LYS A 196 -1.41 -5.23 -0.62
C LYS A 196 -1.88 -6.59 -1.10
N VAL A 197 -2.22 -7.50 -0.20
CA VAL A 197 -2.70 -8.84 -0.55
C VAL A 197 -4.00 -8.76 -1.36
N GLN A 198 -4.93 -7.89 -0.95
CA GLN A 198 -6.18 -7.65 -1.68
C GLN A 198 -5.91 -7.09 -3.09
N ASN A 199 -5.05 -6.08 -3.19
CA ASN A 199 -4.66 -5.46 -4.46
C ASN A 199 -4.04 -6.45 -5.45
N VAL A 200 -3.26 -7.42 -4.95
CA VAL A 200 -2.66 -8.49 -5.76
C VAL A 200 -3.74 -9.44 -6.29
N ALA A 201 -4.67 -9.85 -5.44
CA ALA A 201 -5.80 -10.68 -5.86
C ALA A 201 -6.65 -9.97 -6.91
N ASP A 202 -6.93 -8.67 -6.72
CA ASP A 202 -7.68 -7.85 -7.68
C ASP A 202 -6.91 -7.62 -8.98
N GLY A 203 -5.58 -7.43 -8.91
CA GLY A 203 -4.70 -7.32 -10.07
C GLY A 203 -4.66 -8.62 -10.87
N PHE A 204 -4.49 -9.75 -10.20
CA PHE A 204 -4.56 -11.07 -10.80
C PHE A 204 -5.91 -11.29 -11.48
N HIS A 205 -7.01 -11.06 -10.76
CA HIS A 205 -8.35 -11.35 -11.27
C HIS A 205 -8.68 -10.48 -12.50
N ARG A 206 -8.38 -9.18 -12.44
CA ARG A 206 -8.59 -8.26 -13.57
C ARG A 206 -7.75 -8.65 -14.78
N ALA A 207 -6.46 -8.89 -14.60
CA ALA A 207 -5.58 -9.25 -15.72
C ALA A 207 -5.92 -10.63 -16.30
N GLY A 208 -6.23 -11.59 -15.43
CA GLY A 208 -6.67 -12.92 -15.84
C GLY A 208 -7.97 -12.87 -16.64
N THR A 209 -8.98 -12.16 -16.15
CA THR A 209 -10.27 -12.04 -16.88
C THR A 209 -10.08 -11.38 -18.24
N GLN A 210 -9.21 -10.38 -18.36
CA GLN A 210 -8.89 -9.73 -19.64
C GLN A 210 -8.21 -10.68 -20.64
N THR A 211 -7.45 -11.67 -20.14
CA THR A 211 -6.70 -12.65 -20.96
C THR A 211 -7.48 -13.95 -21.23
N ALA A 212 -8.59 -14.20 -20.53
CA ALA A 212 -9.31 -15.46 -20.58
C ALA A 212 -10.11 -15.64 -21.89
N ILE A 213 -9.80 -16.69 -22.67
CA ILE A 213 -10.48 -16.96 -23.95
C ILE A 213 -11.66 -17.93 -23.86
N GLN A 214 -11.74 -18.85 -22.88
CA GLN A 214 -12.98 -19.50 -22.39
C GLN A 214 -12.70 -20.20 -21.05
N ALA A 215 -13.75 -20.43 -20.25
CA ALA A 215 -13.70 -20.68 -18.81
C ALA A 215 -13.13 -22.07 -18.40
N GLY A 216 -12.21 -22.05 -17.43
CA GLY A 216 -11.70 -23.22 -16.69
C GLY A 216 -10.50 -22.82 -15.81
N GLY A 217 -10.30 -23.48 -14.66
CA GLY A 217 -9.05 -23.32 -13.88
C GLY A 217 -9.10 -22.50 -12.57
N VAL A 218 -10.23 -22.49 -11.85
CA VAL A 218 -10.35 -21.78 -10.55
C VAL A 218 -9.31 -22.25 -9.52
N THR A 219 -9.04 -23.55 -9.41
CA THR A 219 -8.08 -24.10 -8.43
C THR A 219 -6.63 -23.68 -8.70
N ALA A 220 -6.21 -23.75 -9.97
CA ALA A 220 -4.87 -23.30 -10.39
C ALA A 220 -4.68 -21.80 -10.14
N ALA A 221 -5.74 -21.01 -10.34
CA ALA A 221 -5.71 -19.59 -10.05
C ALA A 221 -5.52 -19.28 -8.56
N LEU A 222 -6.21 -20.00 -7.66
CA LEU A 222 -6.06 -19.79 -6.22
C LEU A 222 -4.64 -20.12 -5.73
N SER A 223 -4.07 -21.28 -6.11
CA SER A 223 -2.67 -21.60 -5.79
C SER A 223 -1.70 -20.55 -6.34
N THR A 224 -1.97 -20.04 -7.55
CA THR A 224 -1.14 -19.01 -8.16
C THR A 224 -1.18 -17.70 -7.37
N MET A 225 -2.37 -17.28 -6.93
CA MET A 225 -2.54 -16.12 -6.05
C MET A 225 -1.80 -16.32 -4.72
N ASP A 226 -1.91 -17.49 -4.09
CA ASP A 226 -1.26 -17.78 -2.80
C ASP A 226 0.26 -17.72 -2.91
N ASN A 227 0.83 -18.29 -3.98
CA ASN A 227 2.26 -18.23 -4.25
C ASN A 227 2.73 -16.80 -4.54
N MET A 228 1.95 -15.99 -5.24
CA MET A 228 2.25 -14.58 -5.48
C MET A 228 2.18 -13.74 -4.20
N ALA A 229 1.16 -13.97 -3.37
CA ALA A 229 1.06 -13.35 -2.07
C ALA A 229 2.29 -13.71 -1.20
N ALA A 230 2.73 -14.97 -1.23
CA ALA A 230 3.95 -15.41 -0.53
C ALA A 230 5.22 -14.69 -1.04
N VAL A 231 5.36 -14.43 -2.34
CA VAL A 231 6.47 -13.61 -2.87
C VAL A 231 6.45 -12.21 -2.29
N ILE A 232 5.26 -11.60 -2.22
CA ILE A 232 5.09 -10.22 -1.79
C ILE A 232 5.30 -10.06 -0.29
N ARG A 233 4.97 -11.09 0.49
CA ARG A 233 5.29 -11.17 1.91
C ARG A 233 6.79 -11.41 2.18
N GLY A 234 7.55 -11.80 1.15
CA GLY A 234 8.94 -12.21 1.29
C GLY A 234 9.11 -13.65 1.79
N ASP A 235 8.02 -14.41 1.89
CA ASP A 235 8.02 -15.82 2.31
C ASP A 235 8.59 -16.73 1.22
N LYS A 236 8.54 -16.29 -0.05
CA LYS A 236 9.08 -17.00 -1.22
C LYS A 236 9.83 -16.05 -2.13
N THR A 237 10.84 -16.58 -2.80
CA THR A 237 11.40 -15.90 -3.98
C THR A 237 10.45 -16.02 -5.17
N PRO A 238 10.49 -15.11 -6.15
CA PRO A 238 9.76 -15.26 -7.40
C PRO A 238 10.02 -16.59 -8.10
N ALA A 239 11.23 -17.14 -7.98
CA ALA A 239 11.62 -18.41 -8.57
C ALA A 239 10.98 -19.61 -7.87
N GLU A 240 10.92 -19.62 -6.53
CA GLU A 240 10.22 -20.66 -5.76
C GLU A 240 8.72 -20.64 -6.03
N ALA A 241 8.11 -19.46 -6.02
CA ALA A 241 6.69 -19.32 -6.34
C ALA A 241 6.39 -19.78 -7.77
N LEU A 242 7.24 -19.44 -8.75
CA LEU A 242 7.07 -19.91 -10.12
C LEU A 242 7.20 -21.44 -10.23
N LYS A 243 8.12 -22.04 -9.48
CA LYS A 243 8.27 -23.51 -9.42
C LYS A 243 7.03 -24.18 -8.84
N ASP A 244 6.47 -23.63 -7.76
CA ASP A 244 5.28 -24.18 -7.10
C ASP A 244 4.04 -24.01 -7.97
N ILE A 245 3.89 -22.84 -8.62
CA ILE A 245 2.86 -22.62 -9.63
C ILE A 245 2.99 -23.65 -10.76
N ALA A 246 4.21 -23.89 -11.27
CA ALA A 246 4.43 -24.86 -12.33
C ALA A 246 4.09 -26.30 -11.89
N ALA A 247 4.41 -26.68 -10.66
CA ALA A 247 4.03 -27.97 -10.09
C ALA A 247 2.50 -28.10 -9.95
N ASP A 248 1.83 -27.06 -9.45
CA ASP A 248 0.38 -27.03 -9.22
C ASP A 248 -0.44 -26.93 -10.52
N THR A 249 0.16 -26.39 -11.58
CA THR A 249 -0.46 -26.25 -12.91
C THR A 249 -0.14 -27.40 -13.86
N GLY A 250 0.72 -28.35 -13.47
CA GLY A 250 1.23 -29.46 -14.30
C GLY A 250 0.21 -30.47 -14.86
N GLY A 251 -1.09 -30.21 -14.71
CA GLY A 251 -2.21 -31.09 -15.09
C GLY A 251 -2.97 -30.74 -16.38
N ALA A 252 -2.43 -29.91 -17.29
CA ALA A 252 -3.02 -29.62 -18.61
C ALA A 252 -4.24 -28.65 -18.68
N ALA A 253 -4.44 -27.78 -17.68
CA ALA A 253 -5.48 -26.76 -17.73
C ALA A 253 -4.98 -25.35 -17.30
N ALA A 254 -3.84 -24.90 -17.83
CA ALA A 254 -3.45 -23.49 -17.73
C ALA A 254 -4.30 -22.68 -18.71
N THR A 255 -5.36 -22.04 -18.22
CA THR A 255 -6.20 -21.17 -19.04
C THR A 255 -5.60 -19.77 -19.13
N GLY A 256 -6.03 -19.00 -20.14
CA GLY A 256 -5.63 -17.59 -20.28
C GLY A 256 -5.86 -16.77 -19.00
N TYR A 257 -6.82 -17.16 -18.16
CA TYR A 257 -7.04 -16.55 -16.85
C TYR A 257 -5.83 -16.66 -15.92
N VAL A 258 -5.29 -17.88 -15.74
CA VAL A 258 -4.15 -18.12 -14.85
C VAL A 258 -2.89 -17.48 -15.41
N ILE A 259 -2.65 -17.64 -16.72
CA ILE A 259 -1.47 -17.08 -17.39
C ILE A 259 -1.49 -15.56 -17.35
N GLY A 260 -2.62 -14.94 -17.72
CA GLY A 260 -2.77 -13.49 -17.77
C GLY A 260 -2.66 -12.84 -16.39
N GLY A 261 -3.37 -13.39 -15.41
CA GLY A 261 -3.30 -12.93 -14.03
C GLY A 261 -1.90 -13.06 -13.46
N GLY A 262 -1.30 -14.24 -13.63
CA GLY A 262 -0.03 -14.56 -13.00
C GLY A 262 1.15 -13.80 -13.58
N VAL A 263 1.26 -13.76 -14.91
CA VAL A 263 2.33 -13.01 -15.59
C VAL A 263 2.21 -11.51 -15.28
N SER A 264 0.99 -10.96 -15.26
CA SER A 264 0.78 -9.54 -14.97
C SER A 264 1.19 -9.18 -13.54
N VAL A 265 0.86 -10.00 -12.55
CA VAL A 265 1.26 -9.75 -11.16
C VAL A 265 2.78 -9.79 -10.98
N VAL A 266 3.44 -10.81 -11.54
CA VAL A 266 4.90 -10.93 -11.47
C VAL A 266 5.58 -9.78 -12.20
N ALA A 267 5.15 -9.46 -13.42
CA ALA A 267 5.76 -8.39 -14.19
C ALA A 267 5.51 -7.00 -13.59
N HIS A 268 4.34 -6.74 -13.01
CA HIS A 268 4.08 -5.49 -12.28
C HIS A 268 4.97 -5.37 -11.04
N THR A 269 5.14 -6.46 -10.28
CA THR A 269 6.06 -6.50 -9.14
C THR A 269 7.51 -6.23 -9.57
N LEU A 270 7.94 -6.81 -10.69
CA LEU A 270 9.27 -6.58 -11.25
C LEU A 270 9.45 -5.17 -11.84
N SER A 271 8.36 -4.47 -12.17
CA SER A 271 8.41 -3.11 -12.71
C SER A 271 8.96 -2.09 -11.71
N THR A 272 8.85 -2.37 -10.41
CA THR A 272 9.43 -1.55 -9.33
C THR A 272 10.81 -2.03 -8.88
N SER A 273 11.39 -3.04 -9.57
CA SER A 273 12.74 -3.51 -9.30
C SER A 273 13.76 -2.37 -9.39
N SER A 274 14.76 -2.37 -8.52
CA SER A 274 15.89 -1.44 -8.59
C SER A 274 16.80 -1.67 -9.82
N SER A 275 16.65 -2.79 -10.54
CA SER A 275 17.43 -3.11 -11.73
C SER A 275 16.85 -2.44 -12.99
N PRO A 276 17.58 -1.51 -13.63
CA PRO A 276 17.14 -0.90 -14.89
C PRO A 276 16.95 -1.93 -16.01
N PHE A 277 17.75 -3.01 -16.00
CA PHE A 277 17.59 -4.11 -16.94
C PHE A 277 16.22 -4.78 -16.80
N VAL A 278 15.82 -5.14 -15.58
CA VAL A 278 14.51 -5.76 -15.32
C VAL A 278 13.36 -4.82 -15.69
N GLN A 279 13.45 -3.54 -15.30
CA GLN A 279 12.45 -2.54 -15.67
C GLN A 279 12.32 -2.41 -17.20
N ASN A 280 13.44 -2.41 -17.93
CA ASN A 280 13.43 -2.29 -19.38
C ASN A 280 12.84 -3.51 -20.07
N LEU A 281 13.00 -4.71 -19.52
CA LEU A 281 12.32 -5.91 -20.03
C LEU A 281 10.79 -5.77 -19.90
N VAL A 282 10.30 -5.33 -18.75
CA VAL A 282 8.86 -5.09 -18.54
C VAL A 282 8.35 -4.01 -19.50
N LYS A 283 9.04 -2.87 -19.59
CA LYS A 283 8.69 -1.76 -20.49
C LYS A 283 8.73 -2.13 -21.98
N SER A 284 9.54 -3.12 -22.36
CA SER A 284 9.67 -3.61 -23.74
C SER A 284 8.62 -4.66 -24.13
N ASN A 285 7.54 -4.79 -23.34
CA ASN A 285 6.46 -5.76 -23.53
C ASN A 285 6.95 -7.22 -23.57
N VAL A 286 8.09 -7.52 -22.92
CA VAL A 286 8.61 -8.90 -22.84
C VAL A 286 7.61 -9.84 -22.15
N PRO A 287 6.90 -9.45 -21.07
CA PRO A 287 5.89 -10.32 -20.45
C PRO A 287 4.81 -10.80 -21.43
N GLY A 288 4.25 -9.89 -22.24
CA GLY A 288 3.29 -10.27 -23.26
C GLY A 288 3.86 -11.20 -24.34
N LYS A 289 5.14 -11.02 -24.73
CA LYS A 289 5.82 -11.92 -25.67
C LYS A 289 6.02 -13.32 -25.10
N VAL A 290 6.30 -13.44 -23.80
CA VAL A 290 6.38 -14.72 -23.11
C VAL A 290 5.03 -15.43 -23.16
N VAL A 291 3.94 -14.72 -22.86
CA VAL A 291 2.56 -15.24 -22.93
C VAL A 291 2.23 -15.75 -24.33
N THR A 292 2.52 -14.95 -25.37
CA THR A 292 2.31 -15.37 -26.77
C THR A 292 3.11 -16.61 -27.17
N ALA A 293 4.27 -16.86 -26.55
CA ALA A 293 5.11 -18.00 -26.88
C ALA A 293 4.70 -19.31 -26.18
N VAL A 294 4.00 -19.22 -25.04
CA VAL A 294 3.62 -20.39 -24.22
C VAL A 294 2.16 -20.81 -24.37
N MET A 295 1.33 -19.99 -25.04
CA MET A 295 -0.06 -20.29 -25.42
C MET A 295 -0.16 -20.76 -26.86
#